data_AF-A0A6B1EQ26-F1
#
_entry.id   AF-A0A6B1EQ26-F1
#
_cell.length_a   1.000
_cell.length_b   1.000
_cell.length_c   1.000
_cell.angle_alpha   90.00
_cell.angle_beta   90.00
_cell.angle_gamma   90.00
#
_symmetry.space_group_name_H-M   'P 1'
#
loop_
_entity.id
_entity.type
_entity.pdbx_description
1 polymer ?
#
loop_
_entity_poly.entity_id
_entity_poly.type
_entity_poly.pdbx_seq_one_letter_code
_entity_poly.pdbx_strand_id
1 'polypeptide(L)' 'MVDKWIDRETAEQVIATVETEDETKVALEIAQKRAKQYKRLPTHVAKRRLHGFLARRGFGSDVVRQVLEQIF' A
#
# COMPACT_ATOMS: atom_id res chain seq x y z
N MET A 1 -21.31 -12.47 17.38
CA MET A 1 -19.83 -12.44 17.25
C MET A 1 -19.53 -11.77 15.91
N VAL A 2 -19.36 -10.43 15.93
CA VAL A 2 -19.10 -9.63 14.72
C VAL A 2 -17.61 -9.76 14.39
N ASP A 3 -17.28 -10.60 13.41
CA ASP A 3 -15.91 -10.75 12.93
C ASP A 3 -15.50 -9.44 12.25
N LYS A 4 -14.87 -8.56 13.05
CA LYS A 4 -13.52 -7.99 12.87
C LYS A 4 -13.25 -7.32 11.50
N TRP A 5 -12.17 -6.58 11.38
CA TRP A 5 -11.61 -6.16 10.07
C TRP A 5 -12.25 -5.00 9.31
N ILE A 6 -12.95 -4.06 9.97
CA ILE A 6 -12.79 -2.66 9.55
C ILE A 6 -11.38 -2.27 10.00
N ASP A 7 -10.41 -2.74 9.22
CA ASP A 7 -8.98 -2.49 9.38
C ASP A 7 -8.83 -0.98 9.28
N ARG A 8 -8.81 -0.32 10.45
CA ARG A 8 -8.25 1.00 10.72
C ARG A 8 -7.76 1.69 9.44
N GLU A 9 -8.70 2.22 8.64
CA GLU A 9 -8.39 3.20 7.59
C GLU A 9 -8.14 4.53 8.30
N THR A 10 -7.13 4.53 9.16
CA THR A 10 -6.79 5.64 10.03
C THR A 10 -5.49 6.24 9.54
N ALA A 11 -5.58 7.55 9.31
CA ALA A 11 -4.50 8.51 9.10
C ALA A 11 -3.73 8.36 7.78
N GLU A 12 -4.31 8.89 6.70
CA GLU A 12 -3.59 9.13 5.46
C GLU A 12 -2.75 10.39 5.62
N GLN A 13 -1.47 10.19 5.90
CA GLN A 13 -0.45 11.23 5.77
C GLN A 13 -0.11 11.38 4.29
N VAL A 14 -0.39 12.57 3.74
CA VAL A 14 0.04 12.97 2.40
C VAL A 14 1.57 13.10 2.42
N ILE A 15 2.25 12.29 1.60
CA ILE A 15 3.70 12.45 1.40
C ILE A 15 3.87 13.54 0.35
N ALA A 16 4.13 14.77 0.78
CA ALA A 16 4.08 15.94 -0.11
C ALA A 16 5.41 16.32 -0.80
N THR A 17 6.54 15.70 -0.47
CA THR A 17 7.86 16.16 -0.95
C THR A 17 8.94 15.07 -0.91
N VAL A 18 9.02 14.20 -1.91
CA VAL A 18 10.11 13.20 -2.05
C VAL A 18 10.50 13.11 -3.53
N GLU A 19 11.80 13.06 -3.84
CA GLU A 19 12.31 12.83 -5.21
C GLU A 19 11.90 11.44 -5.71
N THR A 20 11.69 11.26 -7.02
CA THR A 20 11.00 10.08 -7.59
C THR A 20 11.66 8.73 -7.25
N GLU A 21 13.01 8.67 -7.14
CA GLU A 21 13.70 7.44 -6.78
C GLU A 21 13.54 7.10 -5.28
N ASP A 22 13.48 8.12 -4.43
CA ASP A 22 13.18 7.96 -3.01
C ASP A 22 11.69 7.65 -2.80
N GLU A 23 10.81 8.12 -3.68
CA GLU A 23 9.37 7.87 -3.62
C GLU A 23 9.06 6.37 -3.73
N THR A 24 9.67 5.66 -4.68
CA THR A 24 9.48 4.20 -4.84
C THR A 24 10.02 3.42 -3.66
N LYS A 25 11.20 3.78 -3.12
CA LYS A 25 11.77 3.13 -1.94
C LYS A 25 10.86 3.30 -0.72
N VAL A 26 10.38 4.52 -0.48
CA VAL A 26 9.45 4.84 0.62
C VAL A 26 8.13 4.08 0.46
N ALA A 27 7.57 4.07 -0.76
CA ALA A 27 6.35 3.34 -1.06
C ALA A 27 6.51 1.82 -0.82
N LEU A 28 7.66 1.25 -1.21
CA LEU A 28 7.97 -0.16 -1.01
C LEU A 28 8.03 -0.54 0.48
N GLU A 29 8.71 0.24 1.31
CA GLU A 29 8.79 -0.03 2.76
C GLU A 29 7.42 0.00 3.43
N ILE A 30 6.61 1.00 3.09
CA ILE A 30 5.24 1.16 3.57
C ILE A 30 4.39 -0.04 3.12
N ALA A 31 4.52 -0.42 1.85
CA ALA A 31 3.75 -1.48 1.25
C ALA A 31 4.12 -2.86 1.81
N GLN A 32 5.40 -3.13 2.08
CA GLN A 32 5.85 -4.38 2.72
C GLN A 32 5.25 -4.56 4.13
N LYS A 33 5.23 -3.48 4.93
CA LYS A 33 4.60 -3.50 6.27
C LYS A 33 3.11 -3.80 6.16
N ARG A 34 2.42 -3.20 5.18
CA ARG A 34 0.99 -3.42 4.97
C ARG A 34 0.66 -4.79 4.37
N ALA A 35 1.46 -5.28 3.42
CA ALA A 35 1.27 -6.58 2.76
C ALA A 35 1.30 -7.75 3.75
N LYS A 36 2.06 -7.65 4.86
CA LYS A 36 2.05 -8.62 5.96
C LYS A 36 0.64 -8.82 6.55
N GLN A 37 -0.18 -7.77 6.59
CA GLN A 37 -1.56 -7.82 7.10
C GLN A 37 -2.51 -8.46 6.09
N TYR A 38 -2.14 -8.47 4.79
CA TYR A 38 -2.94 -9.05 3.71
C TYR A 38 -2.56 -10.48 3.36
N LYS A 39 -1.58 -11.10 4.06
CA LYS A 39 -1.11 -12.47 3.78
C LYS A 39 -2.22 -13.55 3.83
N ARG A 40 -3.33 -13.28 4.51
CA ARG A 40 -4.48 -14.20 4.61
C ARG A 40 -5.53 -13.96 3.52
N LEU A 41 -5.38 -12.90 2.73
CA LEU A 41 -6.29 -12.55 1.65
C LEU A 41 -5.82 -13.19 0.34
N PRO A 42 -6.74 -13.48 -0.59
CA PRO A 42 -6.38 -13.84 -1.95
C PRO A 42 -5.50 -12.76 -2.60
N THR A 43 -4.50 -13.16 -3.39
CA THR A 43 -3.52 -12.24 -3.99
C THR A 43 -4.17 -11.07 -4.73
N HIS A 44 -5.23 -11.30 -5.50
CA HIS A 44 -5.94 -10.25 -6.23
C HIS A 44 -6.62 -9.22 -5.30
N VAL A 45 -7.17 -9.68 -4.15
CA VAL A 45 -7.75 -8.80 -3.13
C VAL A 45 -6.65 -8.00 -2.43
N ALA A 46 -5.54 -8.66 -2.09
CA ALA A 46 -4.39 -8.03 -1.46
C ALA A 46 -3.77 -6.94 -2.38
N LYS A 47 -3.58 -7.24 -3.67
CA LYS A 47 -3.13 -6.27 -4.70
C LYS A 47 -4.05 -5.07 -4.77
N ARG A 48 -5.37 -5.28 -4.88
CA ARG A 48 -6.36 -4.18 -4.97
C ARG A 48 -6.37 -3.30 -3.73
N ARG A 49 -6.31 -3.89 -2.53
CA ARG A 49 -6.26 -3.13 -1.27
C ARG A 49 -4.97 -2.34 -1.12
N LEU A 50 -3.83 -2.96 -1.46
CA LEU A 50 -2.53 -2.31 -1.38
C LEU A 50 -2.39 -1.17 -2.40
N HIS A 51 -2.94 -1.33 -3.60
CA HIS A 51 -3.04 -0.27 -4.60
C HIS A 51 -3.81 0.94 -4.06
N GLY A 52 -5.04 0.74 -3.56
CA GLY A 52 -5.85 1.83 -3.02
C GLY A 52 -5.19 2.52 -1.84
N PHE A 53 -4.54 1.76 -0.97
CA PHE A 53 -3.79 2.28 0.17
C PHE A 53 -2.63 3.20 -0.25
N LEU A 54 -1.86 2.83 -1.27
CA LEU A 54 -0.75 3.66 -1.74
C LEU A 54 -1.26 4.89 -2.53
N ALA A 55 -2.25 4.71 -3.40
CA ALA A 55 -2.80 5.80 -4.22
C ALA A 55 -3.34 6.96 -3.37
N ARG A 56 -4.09 6.65 -2.31
CA ARG A 56 -4.61 7.69 -1.41
C ARG A 56 -3.54 8.37 -0.54
N ARG A 57 -2.37 7.75 -0.42
CA ARG A 57 -1.19 8.34 0.23
C ARG A 57 -0.44 9.34 -0.66
N GLY A 58 -0.86 9.47 -1.91
CA GLY A 58 -0.33 10.40 -2.90
C GLY A 58 0.69 9.79 -3.86
N PHE A 59 0.97 8.49 -3.78
CA PHE A 59 1.93 7.84 -4.67
C PHE A 59 1.40 7.76 -6.10
N GLY A 60 2.25 8.13 -7.06
CA GLY A 60 1.93 8.04 -8.48
C GLY A 60 1.63 6.62 -8.94
N SER A 61 0.80 6.47 -9.97
CA SER A 61 0.38 5.14 -10.47
C SER A 61 1.54 4.25 -10.92
N ASP A 62 2.60 4.83 -11.50
CA ASP A 62 3.82 4.09 -11.87
C ASP A 62 4.55 3.53 -10.66
N VAL A 63 4.72 4.33 -9.60
CA VAL A 63 5.32 3.91 -8.33
C VAL A 63 4.49 2.79 -7.70
N VAL A 64 3.17 2.97 -7.64
CA VAL A 64 2.26 1.94 -7.11
C VAL A 64 2.40 0.64 -7.88
N ARG A 65 2.44 0.68 -9.22
CA ARG A 65 2.61 -0.52 -10.06
C ARG A 65 3.94 -1.22 -9.77
N GLN A 66 5.06 -0.48 -9.77
CA GLN A 66 6.39 -1.03 -9.47
C GLN A 66 6.44 -1.70 -8.09
N VAL A 67 5.83 -1.08 -7.07
CA VAL A 67 5.79 -1.62 -5.72
C VAL A 67 4.95 -2.90 -5.65
N LEU A 68 3.81 -2.96 -6.35
CA LEU A 68 2.97 -4.16 -6.37
C LEU A 68 3.68 -5.34 -7.06
N GLU A 69 4.45 -5.09 -8.12
CA GLU A 69 5.26 -6.10 -8.81
C GLU A 69 6.38 -6.67 -7.93
N GLN A 70 6.96 -5.85 -7.06
CA GLN A 70 8.01 -6.30 -6.14
C GLN A 70 7.48 -7.10 -4.93
N ILE A 71 6.21 -6.92 -4.57
CA ILE A 71 5.61 -7.58 -3.39
C ILE A 71 4.96 -8.93 -3.72
N PHE A 72 4.45 -9.09 -4.94
CA PHE A 72 3.58 -10.21 -5.31
C PHE A 72 3.90 -10.83 -6.69
#